data_AF-A0A4Q1R712-F1
#
_entry.id   AF-A0A4Q1R712-F1
#
_cell.length_a   1.000
_cell.length_b   1.000
_cell.length_c   1.000
_cell.angle_alpha   90.00
_cell.angle_beta   90.00
_cell.angle_gamma   90.00
#
_symmetry.space_group_name_H-M   'P 1'
#
loop_
_entity.id
_entity.type
_entity.pdbx_description
1 polymer ?
#
loop_
_entity_poly.entity_id
_entity_poly.type
_entity_poly.pdbx_seq_one_letter_code
_entity_poly.pdbx_strand_id
1 'polypeptide(L)'
;MTSQNRSSRSSRGTVLLIALGFLVAALMVGGVLWARSHLTWIKEQRGGGAWSLTYEARSVRGEDRATAVRYRHSPGQYETKERDERLGSTTLPWSTEVVVNTGAEARVEVTPAGRGIASCRILLDGVRVVAQGASPGPGKPAVCDVITSSTPEKWPR
;
A
#
# COMPACT_ATOMS: atom_id res chain seq x y z
N MET A 1 70.88 44.47 13.67
CA MET A 1 70.74 43.00 13.71
C MET A 1 70.20 42.69 15.11
N THR A 2 69.04 42.10 15.35
CA THR A 2 68.36 40.98 14.70
C THR A 2 66.84 41.07 14.94
N SER A 3 66.07 40.86 13.87
CA SER A 3 64.63 40.61 13.91
C SER A 3 64.38 39.20 14.47
N GLN A 4 63.52 39.07 15.49
CA GLN A 4 62.98 37.77 15.90
C GLN A 4 61.46 37.75 15.71
N ASN A 5 61.10 37.12 14.60
CA ASN A 5 59.78 36.90 14.09
C ASN A 5 59.01 35.92 15.01
N ARG A 6 58.01 36.40 15.74
CA ARG A 6 57.17 35.60 16.65
C ARG A 6 55.69 35.76 16.30
N SER A 7 55.25 35.26 15.14
CA SER A 7 53.83 35.35 14.74
C SER A 7 53.25 34.09 14.08
N SER A 8 54.00 33.01 13.88
CA SER A 8 53.52 31.85 13.11
C SER A 8 52.74 30.79 13.90
N ARG A 9 52.73 30.86 15.24
CA ARG A 9 52.16 29.80 16.10
C ARG A 9 50.65 29.94 16.36
N SER A 10 50.11 31.16 16.38
CA SER A 10 48.68 31.42 16.59
C SER A 10 47.85 31.20 15.32
N SER A 11 48.37 31.61 14.16
CA SER A 11 47.71 31.46 12.85
C SER A 11 47.42 30.00 12.49
N ARG A 12 48.36 29.08 12.75
CA ARG A 12 48.19 27.64 12.47
C ARG A 12 47.11 27.01 13.34
N GLY A 13 46.97 27.45 14.59
CA GLY A 13 45.93 26.98 15.51
C GLY A 13 44.53 27.39 15.06
N THR A 14 44.37 28.65 14.62
CA THR A 14 43.09 29.15 14.10
C THR A 14 42.67 28.44 12.81
N VAL A 15 43.61 28.20 11.89
CA VAL A 15 43.33 27.45 10.65
C VAL A 15 42.93 26.00 10.94
N LEU A 16 43.58 25.34 11.91
CA LEU A 16 43.21 24.00 12.37
C LEU A 16 41.80 23.95 12.98
N LEU A 17 41.42 24.94 13.79
CA LEU A 17 40.08 25.00 14.40
C LEU A 17 38.99 25.23 13.34
N ILE A 18 39.24 26.10 12.35
CA ILE A 18 38.30 26.34 11.25
C ILE A 18 38.14 25.07 10.42
N ALA A 19 39.24 24.41 10.05
CA ALA A 19 39.19 23.16 9.29
C ALA A 19 38.44 22.04 10.05
N LEU A 20 38.66 21.93 11.37
CA LEU A 20 37.96 20.97 12.21
C LEU A 20 36.45 21.29 12.26
N GLY A 21 36.09 22.57 12.41
CA GLY A 21 34.69 23.01 12.41
C GLY A 21 33.95 22.68 11.11
N PHE A 22 34.58 22.91 9.96
CA PHE A 22 34.01 22.53 8.66
C PHE A 22 33.85 21.02 8.52
N LEU A 23 34.82 20.24 9.00
CA LEU A 23 34.78 18.78 8.91
C LEU A 23 33.64 18.20 9.78
N VAL A 24 33.46 18.73 10.99
CA VAL A 24 32.32 18.38 11.85
C VAL A 24 31.00 18.78 11.21
N ALA A 25 30.90 20.00 10.66
CA ALA A 25 29.68 20.45 9.97
C ALA A 25 29.34 19.56 8.76
N ALA A 26 30.34 19.19 7.96
CA ALA A 26 30.16 18.31 6.81
C ALA A 26 29.70 16.90 7.23
N LEU A 27 30.25 16.35 8.30
CA LEU A 27 29.82 15.05 8.84
C LEU A 27 28.40 15.10 9.40
N MET A 28 28.01 16.18 10.07
CA MET A 28 26.65 16.35 10.60
C MET A 28 25.62 16.50 9.48
N VAL A 29 25.88 17.35 8.49
CA VAL A 29 24.98 17.54 7.34
C VAL A 29 24.93 16.27 6.49
N GLY A 30 26.08 15.67 6.17
CA GLY A 30 26.16 14.41 5.43
C GLY A 30 25.46 13.26 6.15
N GLY A 31 25.64 13.14 7.47
CA GLY A 31 24.98 12.14 8.31
C GLY A 31 23.46 12.31 8.35
N VAL A 32 22.95 13.54 8.45
CA VAL A 32 21.50 13.82 8.42
C VAL A 32 20.89 13.52 7.06
N LEU A 33 21.56 13.90 5.96
CA LEU A 33 21.10 13.61 4.61
C LEU A 33 21.12 12.10 4.32
N TRP A 34 22.20 11.41 4.68
CA TRP A 34 22.32 9.96 4.56
C TRP A 34 21.29 9.22 5.40
N ALA A 35 21.08 9.64 6.66
CA ALA A 35 20.05 9.07 7.53
C ALA A 35 18.65 9.28 6.94
N ARG A 36 18.33 10.46 6.41
CA ARG A 36 17.03 10.69 5.76
C ARG A 36 16.83 9.81 4.53
N SER A 37 17.80 9.75 3.62
CA SER A 37 17.69 8.92 2.40
C SER A 37 17.64 7.43 2.71
N HIS A 38 18.38 6.97 3.72
CA HIS A 38 18.45 5.55 4.07
C HIS A 38 17.25 5.11 4.93
N LEU A 39 16.71 5.99 5.77
CA LEU A 39 15.48 5.70 6.54
C LEU A 39 14.24 5.69 5.66
N THR A 40 14.16 6.53 4.62
CA THR A 40 13.06 6.44 3.64
C THR A 40 13.11 5.12 2.89
N TRP A 41 14.29 4.68 2.46
CA TRP A 41 14.47 3.37 1.79
C TRP A 41 14.13 2.18 2.70
N ILE A 42 14.51 2.21 3.99
CA ILE A 42 14.13 1.16 4.96
C ILE A 42 12.63 1.19 5.28
N LYS A 43 12.01 2.37 5.31
CA LYS A 43 10.55 2.48 5.48
C LYS A 43 9.80 1.98 4.25
N GLU A 44 10.32 2.23 3.04
CA GLU A 44 9.81 1.66 1.79
C GLU A 44 9.93 0.12 1.82
N GLN A 45 11.05 -0.44 2.30
CA GLN A 45 11.21 -1.88 2.45
C GLN A 45 10.36 -2.51 3.57
N ARG A 46 10.01 -1.75 4.62
CA ARG A 46 8.96 -2.15 5.59
C ARG A 46 7.54 -1.98 5.03
N GLY A 47 7.39 -1.17 3.99
CA GLY A 47 6.17 -1.01 3.20
C GLY A 47 6.08 -2.10 2.15
N GLY A 48 5.66 -3.29 2.55
CA GLY A 48 5.42 -4.37 1.58
C GLY A 48 4.68 -5.55 2.17
N GLY A 49 3.91 -5.36 3.24
CA GLY A 49 2.93 -6.37 3.62
C GLY A 49 1.85 -6.33 2.54
N ALA A 50 1.69 -7.41 1.78
CA ALA A 50 0.57 -7.56 0.87
C ALA A 50 -0.18 -8.84 1.25
N TRP A 51 -1.47 -8.84 1.01
CA TRP A 51 -2.35 -9.95 1.33
C TRP A 51 -2.85 -10.59 0.05
N SER A 52 -2.85 -11.92 0.02
CA SER A 52 -3.61 -12.63 -1.00
C SER A 52 -5.07 -12.70 -0.56
N LEU A 53 -5.94 -12.09 -1.36
CA LEU A 53 -7.37 -12.07 -1.14
C LEU A 53 -8.07 -12.78 -2.29
N THR A 54 -9.04 -13.62 -1.96
CA THR A 54 -9.95 -14.21 -2.93
C THR A 54 -11.22 -13.38 -2.96
N TYR A 55 -11.53 -12.82 -4.12
CA TYR A 55 -12.82 -12.19 -4.35
C TYR A 55 -13.77 -13.21 -4.93
N GLU A 56 -15.01 -13.19 -4.45
CA GLU A 56 -16.07 -14.01 -5.01
C GLU A 56 -17.36 -13.21 -5.20
N ALA A 57 -18.08 -13.56 -6.26
CA ALA A 57 -19.37 -13.00 -6.62
C ALA A 57 -20.35 -14.13 -6.95
N ARG A 58 -21.61 -13.97 -6.55
CA ARG A 58 -22.65 -14.98 -6.72
C ARG A 58 -23.98 -14.33 -7.04
N SER A 59 -24.82 -15.03 -7.82
CA SER A 59 -26.22 -14.66 -7.95
C SER A 59 -26.99 -15.23 -6.76
N VAL A 60 -27.80 -14.39 -6.12
CA VAL A 60 -28.74 -14.80 -5.05
C VAL A 60 -30.14 -14.99 -5.63
N ARG A 61 -30.50 -14.17 -6.62
CA ARG A 61 -31.79 -14.22 -7.31
C ARG A 61 -31.67 -13.63 -8.70
N GLY A 62 -32.36 -14.22 -9.67
CA GLY A 62 -32.36 -13.76 -11.06
C GLY A 62 -31.42 -14.60 -11.90
N GLU A 63 -30.89 -14.01 -12.97
CA GLU A 63 -29.95 -14.69 -13.86
C GLU A 63 -28.60 -14.96 -13.17
N ASP A 64 -27.93 -16.04 -13.56
CA ASP A 64 -26.57 -16.39 -13.11
C ASP A 64 -25.51 -15.58 -13.87
N ARG A 65 -25.75 -14.27 -13.98
CA ARG A 65 -24.92 -13.37 -14.75
C ARG A 65 -24.85 -12.00 -14.10
N ALA A 66 -23.65 -11.42 -14.10
CA ALA A 66 -23.41 -10.02 -13.82
C ALA A 66 -23.27 -9.25 -15.14
N THR A 67 -23.80 -8.03 -15.17
CA THR A 67 -23.57 -7.09 -16.28
C THR A 67 -22.20 -6.44 -16.19
N ALA A 68 -21.69 -6.27 -14.98
CA ALA A 68 -20.35 -5.80 -14.72
C ALA A 68 -19.86 -6.36 -13.37
N VAL A 69 -18.57 -6.70 -13.32
CA VAL A 69 -17.85 -6.94 -12.08
C VAL A 69 -16.68 -5.96 -12.07
N ARG A 70 -16.55 -5.21 -10.98
CA ARG A 70 -15.44 -4.29 -10.77
C ARG A 70 -14.71 -4.68 -9.52
N TYR A 71 -13.40 -4.72 -9.56
CA TYR A 71 -12.62 -5.10 -8.40
C TYR A 71 -11.30 -4.35 -8.35
N ARG A 72 -10.86 -4.06 -7.12
CA ARG A 72 -9.65 -3.32 -6.85
C ARG A 72 -8.53 -4.24 -6.40
N HIS A 73 -7.35 -4.07 -6.97
CA HIS A 73 -6.15 -4.82 -6.61
C HIS A 73 -4.89 -3.96 -6.65
N SER A 74 -3.83 -4.48 -6.05
CA SER A 74 -2.47 -3.97 -6.21
C SER A 74 -1.77 -4.78 -7.31
N PRO A 75 -1.21 -4.15 -8.36
CA PRO A 75 -0.58 -4.86 -9.48
C PRO A 75 0.63 -5.70 -9.06
N GLY A 76 1.24 -5.33 -7.94
CA GLY A 76 2.26 -6.10 -7.26
C GLY A 76 2.45 -5.62 -5.82
N GLN A 77 3.06 -6.46 -5.00
CA GLN A 77 3.30 -6.23 -3.57
C GLN A 77 4.17 -5.00 -3.25
N TYR A 78 4.88 -4.46 -4.25
CA TYR A 78 5.74 -3.28 -4.12
C TYR A 78 5.17 -2.05 -4.86
N GLU A 79 4.04 -2.19 -5.55
CA GLU A 79 3.39 -1.07 -6.23
C GLU A 79 2.33 -0.44 -5.31
N THR A 80 2.58 0.79 -4.83
CA THR A 80 1.67 1.50 -3.92
C THR A 80 0.35 1.93 -4.57
N LYS A 81 0.26 1.89 -5.91
CA LYS A 81 -0.94 2.34 -6.63
C LYS A 81 -1.94 1.20 -6.82
N GLU A 82 -3.13 1.38 -6.27
CA GLU A 82 -4.29 0.53 -6.52
C GLU A 82 -4.73 0.65 -7.99
N ARG A 83 -5.19 -0.45 -8.59
CA ARG A 83 -5.87 -0.47 -9.90
C ARG A 83 -7.27 -1.03 -9.73
N ASP A 84 -8.22 -0.37 -10.40
CA ASP A 84 -9.58 -0.87 -10.56
C ASP A 84 -9.69 -1.60 -11.89
N GLU A 85 -10.00 -2.88 -11.84
CA GLU A 85 -10.29 -3.69 -13.01
C GLU A 85 -11.80 -3.82 -13.21
N ARG A 86 -12.23 -3.78 -14.47
CA ARG A 86 -13.64 -3.90 -14.84
C ARG A 86 -13.83 -5.01 -15.86
N LEU A 87 -14.54 -6.03 -15.43
CA LEU A 87 -15.05 -7.08 -16.28
C LEU A 87 -16.41 -6.66 -16.84
N GLY A 88 -16.66 -7.03 -18.09
CA GLY A 88 -17.96 -6.89 -18.72
C GLY A 88 -18.94 -7.94 -18.22
N SER A 89 -19.77 -8.45 -19.13
CA SER A 89 -20.73 -9.49 -18.80
C SER A 89 -20.01 -10.76 -18.30
N THR A 90 -20.26 -11.14 -17.06
CA THR A 90 -19.54 -12.20 -16.35
C THR A 90 -20.53 -13.23 -15.83
N THR A 91 -20.28 -14.51 -16.06
CA THR A 91 -21.10 -15.59 -15.49
C THR A 91 -20.83 -15.73 -14.00
N LEU A 92 -21.89 -15.92 -13.22
CA LEU A 92 -21.81 -16.17 -11.77
C LEU A 92 -22.05 -17.67 -11.49
N PRO A 93 -21.40 -18.28 -10.48
CA PRO A 93 -20.44 -17.68 -9.56
C PRO A 93 -19.09 -17.36 -10.24
N TRP A 94 -18.48 -16.26 -9.80
CA TRP A 94 -17.17 -15.82 -10.27
C TRP A 94 -16.21 -15.72 -9.08
N SER A 95 -14.94 -16.03 -9.31
CA SER A 95 -13.88 -15.89 -8.32
C SER A 95 -12.58 -15.47 -8.98
N THR A 96 -11.78 -14.69 -8.26
CA THR A 96 -10.41 -14.36 -8.63
C THR A 96 -9.55 -14.18 -7.38
N GLU A 97 -8.27 -14.50 -7.49
CA GLU A 97 -7.27 -14.24 -6.46
C GLU A 97 -6.51 -12.96 -6.83
N VAL A 98 -6.36 -12.06 -5.87
CA VAL A 98 -5.68 -10.79 -6.07
C VAL A 98 -4.77 -10.46 -4.90
N VAL A 99 -3.75 -9.66 -5.18
CA VAL A 99 -2.87 -9.09 -4.16
C VAL A 99 -3.39 -7.71 -3.78
N VAL A 100 -3.47 -7.43 -2.48
CA VAL A 100 -3.81 -6.08 -1.98
C VAL A 100 -2.81 -5.69 -0.90
N ASN A 101 -2.18 -4.54 -1.07
CA ASN A 101 -1.21 -4.03 -0.10
C ASN A 101 -1.86 -3.73 1.25
N THR A 102 -1.08 -3.80 2.32
CA THR A 102 -1.50 -3.46 3.68
C THR A 102 -1.91 -2.00 3.79
N GLY A 103 -3.03 -1.74 4.45
CA GLY A 103 -3.63 -0.41 4.58
C GLY A 103 -4.37 0.08 3.34
N ALA A 104 -4.36 -0.68 2.24
CA ALA A 104 -5.11 -0.40 1.03
C ALA A 104 -6.56 -0.87 1.14
N GLU A 105 -7.43 -0.33 0.29
CA GLU A 105 -8.84 -0.74 0.22
C GLU A 105 -8.97 -1.97 -0.71
N ALA A 106 -9.34 -3.12 -0.15
CA ALA A 106 -9.81 -4.26 -0.94
C ALA A 106 -11.29 -4.07 -1.23
N ARG A 107 -11.67 -4.03 -2.51
CA ARG A 107 -13.06 -3.75 -2.91
C ARG A 107 -13.49 -4.56 -4.11
N VAL A 108 -14.70 -5.11 -4.05
CA VAL A 108 -15.39 -5.76 -5.16
C VAL A 108 -16.82 -5.23 -5.27
N GLU A 109 -17.24 -4.94 -6.49
CA GLU A 109 -18.56 -4.46 -6.84
C GLU A 109 -19.13 -5.34 -7.96
N VAL A 110 -20.32 -5.89 -7.73
CA VAL A 110 -20.97 -6.84 -8.64
C VAL A 110 -22.34 -6.31 -9.01
N THR A 111 -22.53 -5.95 -10.26
CA THR A 111 -23.84 -5.52 -10.78
C THR A 111 -24.56 -6.72 -11.39
N PRO A 112 -25.66 -7.21 -10.78
CA PRO A 112 -26.42 -8.32 -11.33
C PRO A 112 -27.04 -7.97 -12.69
N ALA A 113 -27.36 -8.98 -13.50
CA ALA A 113 -28.15 -8.79 -14.71
C ALA A 113 -29.62 -8.49 -14.39
N GLY A 114 -30.23 -7.60 -15.18
CA GLY A 114 -31.63 -7.21 -15.05
C GLY A 114 -32.00 -6.72 -13.65
N ARG A 115 -33.06 -7.32 -13.08
CA ARG A 115 -33.53 -7.06 -11.71
C ARG A 115 -33.05 -8.13 -10.70
N GLY A 116 -31.93 -8.79 -10.98
CA GLY A 116 -31.35 -9.77 -10.08
C GLY A 116 -30.83 -9.17 -8.77
N ILE A 117 -30.45 -10.05 -7.84
CA ILE A 117 -29.77 -9.73 -6.59
C ILE A 117 -28.47 -10.54 -6.59
N ALA A 118 -27.34 -9.86 -6.41
CA ALA A 118 -26.04 -10.50 -6.27
C ALA A 118 -25.58 -10.47 -4.81
N SER A 119 -24.62 -11.32 -4.49
CA SER A 119 -23.80 -11.22 -3.28
C SER A 119 -22.33 -11.28 -3.66
N CYS A 120 -21.51 -10.68 -2.80
CA CYS A 120 -20.06 -10.75 -2.90
C CYS A 120 -19.47 -11.15 -1.55
N ARG A 121 -18.25 -11.67 -1.60
CA ARG A 121 -17.42 -11.90 -0.42
C ARG A 121 -15.95 -11.73 -0.76
N ILE A 122 -15.19 -11.29 0.23
CA ILE A 122 -13.74 -11.20 0.19
C ILE A 122 -13.22 -12.18 1.24
N LEU A 123 -12.37 -13.11 0.82
CA LEU A 123 -11.75 -14.10 1.68
C LEU A 123 -10.26 -13.81 1.80
N LEU A 124 -9.73 -13.87 3.01
CA LEU A 124 -8.32 -13.93 3.31
C LEU A 124 -7.85 -15.39 3.20
N ASP A 125 -6.77 -15.61 2.45
CA ASP A 125 -6.17 -16.93 2.19
C ASP A 125 -7.19 -17.97 1.68
N GLY A 126 -8.22 -17.52 0.94
CA GLY A 126 -9.27 -18.37 0.37
C GLY A 126 -10.25 -18.99 1.37
N VAL A 127 -10.08 -18.78 2.68
CA VAL A 127 -10.88 -19.48 3.71
C VAL A 127 -11.63 -18.50 4.61
N ARG A 128 -10.96 -17.48 5.14
CA ARG A 128 -11.54 -16.59 6.15
C ARG A 128 -12.28 -15.44 5.47
N VAL A 129 -13.60 -15.37 5.64
CA VAL A 129 -14.38 -14.21 5.18
C VAL A 129 -13.97 -12.97 5.98
N VAL A 130 -13.58 -11.90 5.29
CA VAL A 130 -13.21 -10.61 5.89
C VAL A 130 -14.14 -9.48 5.45
N ALA A 131 -14.87 -9.66 4.36
CA ALA A 131 -15.98 -8.80 3.98
C ALA A 131 -17.04 -9.63 3.25
N GLN A 132 -18.30 -9.27 3.44
CA GLN A 132 -19.41 -9.85 2.71
C GLN A 132 -20.54 -8.83 2.57
N GLY A 133 -21.29 -8.95 1.49
CA GLY A 133 -22.31 -7.99 1.14
C GLY A 133 -23.27 -8.55 0.11
N ALA A 134 -24.45 -7.95 0.03
CA ALA A 134 -25.47 -8.28 -0.95
C ALA A 134 -26.01 -7.00 -1.58
N SER A 135 -26.63 -7.13 -2.75
CA SER A 135 -27.30 -6.02 -3.39
C SER A 135 -28.37 -5.44 -2.43
N PRO A 136 -28.40 -4.11 -2.23
CA PRO A 136 -29.41 -3.47 -1.36
C PRO A 136 -30.83 -3.56 -1.94
N GLY A 137 -30.96 -3.96 -3.20
CA GLY A 137 -32.22 -4.25 -3.85
C GLY A 137 -32.05 -4.80 -5.27
N PRO A 138 -33.15 -5.14 -5.96
CA PRO A 138 -33.14 -5.66 -7.32
C PRO A 138 -32.40 -4.73 -8.31
N GLY A 139 -31.48 -5.28 -9.08
CA GLY A 139 -30.66 -4.57 -10.07
C GLY A 139 -29.63 -3.61 -9.48
N LYS A 140 -29.49 -3.55 -8.14
CA LYS A 140 -28.47 -2.73 -7.48
C LYS A 140 -27.17 -3.51 -7.34
N PRO A 141 -26.00 -2.85 -7.41
CA PRO A 141 -24.74 -3.53 -7.22
C PRO A 141 -24.60 -4.04 -5.78
N ALA A 142 -24.05 -5.24 -5.63
CA ALA A 142 -23.52 -5.71 -4.36
C ALA A 142 -22.10 -5.17 -4.21
N VAL A 143 -21.79 -4.53 -3.08
CA VAL A 143 -20.47 -3.96 -2.80
C VAL A 143 -19.93 -4.62 -1.54
N CYS A 144 -18.68 -5.07 -1.63
CA CYS A 144 -17.92 -5.58 -0.50
C CYS A 144 -16.60 -4.84 -0.46
N ASP A 145 -16.29 -4.23 0.67
CA ASP A 145 -15.05 -3.50 0.88
C ASP A 145 -14.48 -3.78 2.28
N VAL A 146 -13.17 -3.71 2.38
CA VAL A 146 -12.43 -3.81 3.64
C VAL A 146 -11.08 -3.12 3.50
N ILE A 147 -10.66 -2.39 4.54
CA ILE A 147 -9.29 -1.87 4.62
C ILE A 147 -8.40 -2.98 5.15
N THR A 148 -7.37 -3.33 4.38
CA THR A 148 -6.47 -4.42 4.76
C THR A 148 -5.65 -4.03 6.00
N SER A 149 -5.51 -4.96 6.94
CA SER A 149 -4.80 -4.69 8.19
C SER A 149 -3.32 -5.07 8.09
N SER A 150 -2.48 -4.49 8.96
CA SER A 150 -1.07 -4.87 9.05
C SER A 150 -0.81 -6.19 9.76
N THR A 151 -1.83 -6.78 10.39
CA THR A 151 -1.74 -8.04 11.14
C THR A 151 -2.99 -8.90 10.93
N PRO A 152 -2.88 -10.24 10.78
CA PRO A 152 -4.03 -11.13 10.55
C PRO A 152 -5.13 -11.06 11.61
N GLU A 153 -4.79 -10.76 12.87
CA GLU A 153 -5.74 -10.76 13.99
C GLU A 153 -6.71 -9.56 13.94
N LYS A 154 -6.32 -8.48 13.26
CA LYS A 154 -7.07 -7.22 13.22
C LYS A 154 -8.07 -7.12 12.08
N TRP A 155 -8.20 -8.16 11.26
CA TRP A 155 -9.21 -8.19 10.22
C TRP A 155 -10.60 -8.29 10.84
N PRO A 156 -11.59 -7.55 10.30
CA PRO A 156 -12.98 -7.70 10.71
C PRO A 156 -13.42 -9.16 10.59
N ARG A 157 -14.29 -9.58 11.52
CA ARG A 157 -14.88 -10.92 11.56
C ARG A 157 -16.24 -10.91 10.89
#